data_AF-A0A4S8M585-F1
#
_entry.id   AF-A0A4S8M585-F1
#
_cell.length_a   1.000
_cell.length_b   1.000
_cell.length_c   1.000
_cell.angle_alpha   90.00
_cell.angle_beta   90.00
_cell.angle_gamma   90.00
#
_symmetry.space_group_name_H-M   'P 1'
#
loop_
_entity.id
_entity.type
_entity.pdbx_description
1 polymer ?
#
loop_
_entity_poly.entity_id
_entity_poly.type
_entity_poly.pdbx_seq_one_letter_code
_entity_poly.pdbx_strand_id
1 'polypeptide(L)'
;TIPSTTIPDPVMLPAPVFSLSSRLLAYASPTPFNTDSNVWITRRSDPDAMPLFDTRTSSLPPTPISPFMPQDERTSLDRFDLVFEDEYLQLTSALPLDANIYGLGEYIASSGFRRDV
;
A
#
# COMPACT_ATOMS: atom_id res chain seq x y z
N THR A 1 -18.21 39.03 -14.79
CA THR A 1 -16.94 38.44 -15.28
C THR A 1 -16.44 37.50 -14.20
N ILE A 2 -16.53 36.19 -14.43
CA ILE A 2 -16.12 35.17 -13.47
C ILE A 2 -14.58 35.05 -13.56
N PRO A 3 -13.82 35.16 -12.46
CA PRO A 3 -12.38 34.96 -12.53
C PRO A 3 -12.10 33.48 -12.78
N SER A 4 -11.46 33.18 -13.91
CA SER A 4 -10.90 31.86 -14.19
C SER A 4 -9.62 31.71 -13.36
N THR A 5 -9.74 31.13 -12.16
CA THR A 5 -8.57 30.66 -11.41
C THR A 5 -8.11 29.36 -12.05
N THR A 6 -7.23 29.49 -13.05
CA THR A 6 -6.45 28.37 -13.57
C THR A 6 -5.58 27.87 -12.42
N ILE A 7 -5.90 26.72 -11.85
CA ILE A 7 -4.98 25.98 -10.98
C ILE A 7 -3.76 25.68 -11.85
N PRO A 8 -2.54 26.11 -11.47
CA PRO A 8 -1.36 25.75 -12.23
C PRO A 8 -1.26 24.23 -12.30
N ASP A 9 -0.96 23.71 -13.49
CA ASP A 9 -0.66 22.30 -13.70
C ASP A 9 0.30 21.81 -12.61
N PRO A 10 0.10 20.62 -12.03
CA PRO A 10 0.99 20.11 -11.00
C PRO A 10 2.39 20.13 -11.56
N VAL A 11 3.23 20.96 -10.92
CA VAL A 11 4.66 21.08 -11.17
C VAL A 11 5.20 19.66 -11.34
N MET A 12 5.78 19.41 -12.52
CA MET A 12 6.49 18.18 -12.87
C MET A 12 7.18 17.64 -11.61
N LEU A 13 6.75 16.44 -11.17
CA LEU A 13 7.24 15.77 -9.97
C LEU A 13 8.75 15.97 -9.89
N PRO A 14 9.31 16.41 -8.74
CA PRO A 14 10.76 16.49 -8.62
C PRO A 14 11.31 15.11 -8.99
N ALA A 15 12.23 15.08 -9.97
CA ALA A 15 12.97 13.87 -10.31
C ALA A 15 13.42 13.23 -8.99
N PRO A 16 13.24 11.91 -8.81
CA PRO A 16 13.47 11.26 -7.53
C PRO A 16 14.83 11.68 -6.97
N VAL A 17 14.79 12.41 -5.86
CA VAL A 17 16.00 12.84 -5.15
C VAL A 17 16.55 11.60 -4.45
N PHE A 18 17.23 10.76 -5.20
CA PHE A 18 17.90 9.61 -4.64
C PHE A 18 19.08 10.11 -3.83
N SER A 19 18.94 10.12 -2.50
CA SER A 19 20.11 10.12 -1.65
C SER A 19 20.94 8.87 -1.99
N LEU A 20 22.18 9.05 -2.46
CA LEU A 20 23.10 7.96 -2.76
C LEU A 20 23.41 7.09 -1.52
N SER A 21 23.10 7.57 -0.30
CA SER A 21 23.26 6.80 0.94
C SER A 21 22.04 5.94 1.33
N SER A 22 20.87 6.13 0.70
CA SER A 22 19.69 5.33 1.04
C SER A 22 19.84 3.87 0.60
N ARG A 23 19.36 2.93 1.41
CA ARG A 23 19.24 1.51 1.00
C ARG A 23 17.89 1.18 0.37
N LEU A 24 17.02 2.16 0.24
CA LEU A 24 15.66 2.01 -0.26
C LEU A 24 15.48 2.82 -1.56
N LEU A 25 14.71 2.23 -2.47
CA LEU A 25 14.21 2.90 -3.67
C LEU A 25 12.69 2.97 -3.53
N ALA A 26 12.15 4.18 -3.56
CA ALA A 26 10.70 4.42 -3.48
C ALA A 26 10.20 4.89 -4.84
N TYR A 27 9.07 4.34 -5.25
CA TYR A 27 8.42 4.61 -6.52
C TYR A 27 6.96 4.94 -6.28
N ALA A 28 6.40 5.81 -7.13
CA ALA A 28 5.00 6.17 -7.08
C ALA A 28 4.45 6.33 -8.50
N SER A 29 3.18 5.95 -8.71
CA SER A 29 2.46 6.28 -9.93
C SER A 29 2.31 7.80 -10.05
N PRO A 30 2.38 8.37 -11.26
CA PRO A 30 2.26 9.81 -11.49
C PRO A 30 0.84 10.36 -11.29
N THR A 31 -0.17 9.49 -11.14
CA THR A 31 -1.55 9.90 -10.90
C THR A 31 -1.80 10.20 -9.42
N PRO A 32 -2.32 11.40 -9.08
CA PRO A 32 -2.57 11.78 -7.69
C PRO A 32 -3.70 10.96 -7.08
N PHE A 33 -3.44 10.42 -5.89
CA PHE A 33 -4.31 9.69 -4.94
C PHE A 33 -5.73 9.31 -5.44
N ASN A 34 -5.80 8.45 -6.45
CA ASN A 34 -7.03 7.82 -6.93
C ASN A 34 -6.89 6.29 -6.82
N THR A 35 -7.87 5.54 -7.34
CA THR A 35 -7.88 4.07 -7.35
C THR A 35 -6.63 3.45 -8.00
N ASP A 36 -5.91 4.20 -8.85
CA ASP A 36 -4.71 3.72 -9.56
C ASP A 36 -3.40 4.27 -8.97
N SER A 37 -3.47 4.99 -7.84
CA SER A 37 -2.29 5.50 -7.15
C SER A 37 -1.58 4.38 -6.42
N ASN A 38 -0.42 4.00 -6.96
CA ASN A 38 0.38 2.93 -6.42
C ASN A 38 1.71 3.44 -5.89
N VAL A 39 2.14 2.93 -4.75
CA VAL A 39 3.45 3.19 -4.15
C VAL A 39 4.11 1.86 -3.86
N TRP A 40 5.39 1.75 -4.20
CA TRP A 40 6.17 0.58 -3.84
C TRP A 40 7.60 0.93 -3.45
N ILE A 41 8.17 0.12 -2.56
CA ILE A 41 9.50 0.34 -1.98
C ILE A 41 10.31 -0.94 -2.10
N THR A 42 11.46 -0.87 -2.77
CA THR A 42 12.40 -1.99 -2.90
C THR A 42 13.70 -1.72 -2.16
N ARG A 43 14.48 -2.78 -1.92
CA ARG A 43 15.86 -2.64 -1.46
C ARG A 43 16.73 -2.25 -2.64
N ARG A 44 17.59 -1.26 -2.48
CA ARG A 44 18.55 -0.85 -3.50
C ARG A 44 19.55 -1.96 -3.87
N SER A 45 19.89 -2.83 -2.91
CA SER A 45 20.81 -3.95 -3.13
C SER A 45 20.24 -5.04 -4.03
N ASP A 46 18.91 -5.09 -4.17
CA ASP A 46 18.20 -6.11 -4.95
C ASP A 46 16.86 -5.50 -5.43
N PRO A 47 16.92 -4.64 -6.47
CA PRO A 47 15.76 -3.87 -6.92
C PRO A 47 14.69 -4.73 -7.61
N ASP A 48 15.06 -5.92 -8.07
CA ASP A 48 14.19 -6.85 -8.80
C ASP A 48 13.47 -7.86 -7.87
N ALA A 49 13.89 -7.94 -6.61
CA ALA A 49 13.17 -8.72 -5.60
C ALA A 49 11.77 -8.16 -5.33
N MET A 50 10.92 -9.00 -4.74
CA MET A 50 9.59 -8.58 -4.30
C MET A 50 9.71 -7.34 -3.38
N PRO A 51 8.93 -6.27 -3.62
CA PRO A 51 9.04 -5.06 -2.82
C PRO A 51 8.74 -5.32 -1.33
N LEU A 52 9.34 -4.50 -0.47
CA LEU A 52 9.08 -4.52 0.97
C LEU A 52 7.70 -3.92 1.32
N PHE A 53 7.22 -3.05 0.44
CA PHE A 53 5.93 -2.41 0.50
C PHE A 53 5.44 -2.26 -0.94
N ASP A 54 4.21 -2.66 -1.24
CA ASP A 54 3.68 -2.69 -2.60
C ASP A 54 2.16 -2.55 -2.61
N THR A 55 1.65 -1.39 -3.00
CA THR A 55 0.20 -1.17 -3.11
C THR A 55 -0.36 -1.51 -4.49
N ARG A 56 0.47 -1.99 -5.43
CA ARG A 56 0.01 -2.29 -6.80
C ARG A 56 -1.06 -3.37 -6.78
N THR A 57 -2.22 -3.07 -7.38
CA THR A 57 -3.33 -4.02 -7.53
C THR A 57 -2.93 -5.30 -8.26
N SER A 58 -1.98 -5.24 -9.19
CA SER A 58 -1.45 -6.42 -9.87
C SER A 58 -0.63 -7.35 -8.97
N SER A 59 -0.18 -6.86 -7.81
CA SER A 59 0.55 -7.66 -6.80
C SER A 59 -0.39 -8.26 -5.76
N LEU A 60 -1.67 -7.87 -5.77
CA LEU A 60 -2.66 -8.27 -4.78
C LEU A 60 -3.54 -9.41 -5.31
N PRO A 61 -4.10 -10.24 -4.42
CA PRO A 61 -5.04 -11.28 -4.82
C PRO A 61 -6.32 -10.66 -5.44
N PRO A 62 -7.01 -11.38 -6.32
CA PRO A 62 -8.28 -10.93 -6.88
C PRO A 62 -9.33 -10.82 -5.77
N THR A 63 -10.14 -9.76 -5.81
CA THR A 63 -11.29 -9.57 -4.92
C THR A 63 -12.61 -9.81 -5.67
N PRO A 64 -13.73 -10.10 -4.98
CA PRO A 64 -13.90 -10.21 -3.53
C PRO A 64 -13.28 -11.48 -2.92
N ILE A 65 -12.73 -11.36 -1.71
CA ILE A 65 -12.28 -12.49 -0.89
C ILE A 65 -13.35 -12.77 0.16
N SER A 66 -13.83 -14.02 0.19
CA SER A 66 -14.85 -14.47 1.14
C SER A 66 -14.35 -14.35 2.59
N PRO A 67 -15.26 -14.11 3.56
CA PRO A 67 -14.88 -14.04 4.96
C PRO A 67 -14.31 -15.37 5.45
N PHE A 68 -13.44 -15.31 6.45
CA PHE A 68 -12.86 -16.50 7.08
C PHE A 68 -13.94 -17.37 7.74
N MET A 69 -14.96 -16.75 8.35
CA MET A 69 -16.13 -17.44 8.88
C MET A 69 -17.36 -17.12 8.02
N PRO A 70 -18.04 -18.12 7.42
CA PRO A 70 -19.16 -17.88 6.51
C PRO A 70 -20.36 -17.13 7.12
N GLN A 71 -20.49 -17.12 8.45
CA GLN A 71 -21.56 -16.39 9.16
C GLN A 71 -21.11 -15.00 9.68
N ASP A 72 -19.87 -14.58 9.44
CA ASP A 72 -19.34 -13.28 9.88
C ASP A 72 -18.62 -12.56 8.73
N GLU A 73 -19.33 -11.64 8.08
CA GLU A 73 -18.85 -10.86 6.93
C GLU A 73 -17.76 -9.83 7.30
N ARG A 74 -17.46 -9.60 8.59
CA ARG A 74 -16.46 -8.58 8.99
C ARG A 74 -15.03 -8.82 8.48
N THR A 75 -14.76 -10.04 8.01
CA THR A 75 -13.44 -10.43 7.46
C THR A 75 -13.46 -10.57 5.95
N SER A 76 -14.56 -10.22 5.26
CA SER A 76 -14.57 -10.16 3.79
C SER A 76 -13.72 -8.98 3.31
N LEU A 77 -13.08 -9.16 2.16
CA LEU A 77 -12.25 -8.12 1.54
C LEU A 77 -12.76 -7.87 0.11
N ASP A 78 -13.50 -6.79 -0.07
CA ASP A 78 -14.17 -6.48 -1.35
C ASP A 78 -13.24 -5.78 -2.35
N ARG A 79 -12.30 -4.99 -1.85
CA ARG A 79 -11.35 -4.20 -2.65
C ARG A 79 -10.11 -3.84 -1.85
N PHE A 80 -9.04 -3.48 -2.57
CA PHE A 80 -7.78 -3.08 -1.97
C PHE A 80 -7.34 -1.65 -2.29
N ASP A 81 -8.20 -0.88 -2.94
CA ASP A 81 -7.92 0.51 -3.31
C ASP A 81 -7.49 1.34 -2.10
N LEU A 82 -6.66 2.36 -2.36
CA LEU A 82 -6.39 3.41 -1.39
C LEU A 82 -7.68 4.21 -1.18
N VAL A 83 -8.19 4.22 0.05
CA VAL A 83 -9.36 5.03 0.44
C VAL A 83 -8.90 6.10 1.40
N PHE A 84 -9.19 7.36 1.08
CA PHE A 84 -8.90 8.51 1.92
C PHE A 84 -10.19 9.33 2.09
N GLU A 85 -10.93 9.03 3.14
CA GLU A 85 -12.21 9.63 3.46
C GLU A 85 -12.18 10.21 4.88
N ASP A 86 -13.17 11.03 5.22
CA ASP A 86 -13.30 11.55 6.58
C ASP A 86 -13.45 10.38 7.55
N GLU A 87 -12.62 10.38 8.59
CA GLU A 87 -12.55 9.32 9.61
C GLU A 87 -12.26 7.89 9.09
N TYR A 88 -11.88 7.70 7.82
CA TYR A 88 -11.56 6.38 7.27
C TYR A 88 -10.39 6.41 6.28
N LEU A 89 -9.35 5.62 6.60
CA LEU A 89 -8.19 5.40 5.76
C LEU A 89 -8.00 3.90 5.52
N GLN A 90 -7.92 3.50 4.25
CA GLN A 90 -7.55 2.15 3.86
C GLN A 90 -6.24 2.17 3.09
N LEU A 91 -5.28 1.36 3.51
CA LEU A 91 -3.99 1.18 2.84
C LEU A 91 -3.62 -0.31 2.82
N THR A 92 -3.39 -0.85 1.63
CA THR A 92 -3.07 -2.27 1.44
C THR A 92 -1.67 -2.42 0.86
N SER A 93 -0.90 -3.38 1.38
CA SER A 93 0.38 -3.79 0.78
C SER A 93 0.41 -5.29 0.57
N ALA A 94 0.88 -5.73 -0.60
CA ALA A 94 1.29 -7.12 -0.80
C ALA A 94 2.52 -7.42 0.07
N LEU A 95 2.60 -8.64 0.59
CA LEU A 95 3.72 -9.13 1.39
C LEU A 95 4.39 -10.31 0.69
N PRO A 96 5.71 -10.47 0.82
CA PRO A 96 6.39 -11.70 0.42
C PRO A 96 5.79 -12.93 1.10
N LEU A 97 5.71 -14.05 0.38
CA LEU A 97 5.07 -15.29 0.85
C LEU A 97 5.59 -15.76 2.23
N ASP A 98 6.90 -15.63 2.47
CA ASP A 98 7.55 -16.03 3.73
C ASP A 98 7.85 -14.85 4.66
N ALA A 99 7.09 -13.75 4.54
CA ALA A 99 7.26 -12.60 5.41
C ALA A 99 6.94 -12.96 6.87
N ASN A 100 7.86 -12.61 7.77
CA ASN A 100 7.63 -12.73 9.20
C ASN A 100 7.12 -11.39 9.75
N ILE A 101 5.86 -11.37 10.19
CA ILE A 101 5.22 -10.17 10.75
C ILE A 101 5.20 -10.25 12.28
N TYR A 102 5.59 -9.15 12.91
CA TYR A 102 5.65 -8.97 14.37
C TYR A 102 5.03 -7.62 14.75
N GLY A 103 4.55 -7.47 15.98
CA GLY A 103 3.93 -6.22 16.46
C GLY A 103 2.42 -6.22 16.28
N LEU A 104 1.87 -5.20 15.62
CA LEU A 104 0.41 -4.97 15.44
C LEU A 104 -0.37 -4.79 16.76
N GLY A 105 0.23 -4.05 17.69
CA GLY A 105 -0.45 -3.58 18.91
C GLY A 105 -0.65 -4.65 20.00
N GLU A 106 -1.52 -4.30 20.96
CA GLU A 106 -1.85 -5.12 22.11
C GLU A 106 -2.84 -6.23 21.71
N TYR A 107 -2.35 -7.46 21.68
CA TYR A 107 -3.16 -8.64 21.45
C TYR A 107 -2.47 -9.85 22.07
N ILE A 108 -3.25 -10.74 22.71
CA ILE A 108 -2.73 -12.00 23.23
C ILE A 108 -2.69 -13.01 22.08
N ALA A 109 -1.53 -13.11 21.44
CA ALA A 109 -1.34 -13.99 20.28
C ALA A 109 -1.34 -15.47 20.69
N SER A 110 -2.19 -16.27 20.03
CA SER A 110 -2.17 -17.74 20.15
C SER A 110 -0.99 -18.38 19.40
N SER A 111 -0.46 -17.70 18.38
CA SER A 111 0.63 -18.16 17.51
C SER A 111 2.04 -17.90 18.06
N GLY A 112 2.16 -17.30 19.24
CA GLY A 112 3.43 -16.84 19.80
C GLY A 112 3.84 -15.45 19.29
N PHE A 113 5.15 -15.19 19.20
CA PHE A 113 5.66 -13.86 18.83
C PHE A 113 5.41 -13.49 17.36
N ARG A 114 5.55 -14.46 16.45
CA ARG A 114 5.24 -14.27 15.04
C ARG A 114 3.72 -14.27 14.87
N ARG A 115 3.20 -13.32 14.11
CA ARG A 115 1.79 -13.31 13.72
C ARG A 115 1.53 -14.43 12.70
N ASP A 116 0.52 -15.22 12.99
CA ASP A 116 -0.07 -16.15 12.03
C ASP A 116 -0.98 -15.33 11.12
N VAL A 117 -0.43 -14.96 9.95
CA VAL A 117 -1.05 -14.11 8.92
C VAL A 117 -1.27 -14.90 7.65
#